data_AF-A0A0F9DG19-F1
#
_entry.id   AF-A0A0F9DG19-F1
#
_cell.length_a   1.000
_cell.length_b   1.000
_cell.length_c   1.000
_cell.angle_alpha   90.00
_cell.angle_beta   90.00
_cell.angle_gamma   90.00
#
_symmetry.space_group_name_H-M   'P 1'
#
loop_
_entity.id
_entity.type
_entity.pdbx_description
1 polymer ?
#
loop_
_entity_poly.entity_id
_entity_poly.type
_entity_poly.pdbx_seq_one_letter_code
_entity_poly.pdbx_strand_id
1 'polypeptide(L)' 'FIKMDIDGPEPKALKGLVRTFKRSKNLKMVIEYYPEYILNAGCDPVEFREIINKYFDVDVIPDDYEDGCWNLFCTRKCV' A
#
# COMPACT_ATOMS: atom_id res chain seq x y z
N PHE A 1 -12.29 -5.70 2.76
CA PHE A 1 -10.97 -6.19 2.31
C PHE A 1 -10.69 -5.58 0.95
N ILE A 2 -9.45 -5.19 0.66
CA ILE A 2 -9.01 -4.63 -0.63
C ILE A 2 -7.78 -5.44 -1.10
N LYS A 3 -7.70 -5.78 -2.38
CA LYS A 3 -6.42 -6.08 -3.05
C LYS A 3 -6.17 -4.93 -4.02
N MET A 4 -4.97 -4.34 -3.96
CA MET A 4 -4.55 -3.25 -4.83
C MET A 4 -3.26 -3.62 -5.52
N ASP A 5 -3.33 -3.63 -6.84
CA ASP A 5 -2.24 -3.97 -7.75
C ASP A 5 -2.59 -3.21 -9.02
N ILE A 6 -1.96 -2.05 -9.22
CA ILE A 6 -2.35 -1.09 -10.25
C ILE A 6 -1.16 -0.57 -11.06
N ASP A 7 -0.03 -1.26 -11.01
CA ASP A 7 1.20 -1.00 -11.77
C ASP A 7 1.85 0.37 -11.50
N GLY A 8 1.92 0.82 -10.23
CA GLY A 8 2.72 1.99 -9.82
C GLY A 8 1.96 3.23 -9.28
N PRO A 9 0.74 3.55 -9.70
CA PRO A 9 -0.05 4.64 -9.14
C PRO A 9 -0.57 4.42 -7.70
N GLU A 10 -0.10 3.40 -6.97
CA GLU A 10 -0.53 3.08 -5.60
C GLU A 10 -0.52 4.30 -4.68
N PRO A 11 0.51 5.18 -4.65
CA PRO A 11 0.48 6.37 -3.78
C PRO A 11 -0.74 7.28 -4.02
N LYS A 12 -1.12 7.47 -5.29
CA LYS A 12 -2.29 8.30 -5.67
C LYS A 12 -3.59 7.64 -5.23
N ALA A 13 -3.72 6.32 -5.43
CA ALA A 13 -4.89 5.57 -4.98
C ALA A 13 -5.02 5.61 -3.45
N LEU A 14 -3.92 5.40 -2.73
CA LEU A 14 -3.85 5.48 -1.26
C LEU A 14 -4.28 6.85 -0.74
N LYS A 15 -3.81 7.95 -1.36
CA LYS A 15 -4.27 9.32 -1.04
C LYS A 15 -5.77 9.48 -1.18
N GLY A 16 -6.33 9.02 -2.31
CA GLY A 16 -7.78 9.10 -2.56
C GLY A 16 -8.61 8.31 -1.53
N LEU A 17 -8.03 7.28 -0.93
CA LEU A 17 -8.70 6.39 0.02
C LEU A 17 -8.57 6.79 1.49
N VAL A 18 -7.89 7.90 1.82
CA VAL A 18 -7.68 8.33 3.22
C VAL A 18 -9.00 8.43 4.01
N ARG A 19 -10.09 8.91 3.40
CA ARG A 19 -11.41 8.96 4.06
C ARG A 19 -11.95 7.57 4.38
N THR A 20 -11.73 6.60 3.48
CA THR A 20 -12.10 5.20 3.68
C THR A 20 -11.30 4.57 4.81
N PHE A 21 -9.98 4.82 4.87
CA PHE A 21 -9.11 4.32 5.95
C PHE A 21 -9.52 4.85 7.33
N LYS A 22 -9.96 6.12 7.40
CA LYS A 22 -10.44 6.74 8.65
C LYS A 22 -11.77 6.15 9.14
N ARG A 23 -12.67 5.74 8.24
CA ARG A 23 -14.01 5.22 8.60
C ARG A 23 -14.04 3.70 8.82
N SER A 24 -13.13 2.98 8.18
CA SER A 24 -13.16 1.51 8.13
C SER A 24 -12.15 0.91 9.11
N LYS A 25 -12.56 0.78 10.38
CA LYS A 25 -11.67 0.33 11.48
C LYS A 25 -11.14 -1.10 11.30
N ASN A 26 -11.89 -1.97 10.64
CA ASN A 26 -11.50 -3.37 10.38
C ASN A 26 -10.98 -3.59 8.96
N LEU A 27 -10.50 -2.53 8.30
CA LEU A 27 -10.00 -2.64 6.94
C LEU A 27 -8.69 -3.45 6.92
N LYS A 28 -8.66 -4.43 6.02
CA LYS A 28 -7.48 -5.17 5.63
C LYS A 28 -7.23 -4.96 4.14
N MET A 29 -5.97 -4.87 3.76
CA MET A 29 -5.56 -4.65 2.39
C MET A 29 -4.35 -5.53 2.04
N VAL A 30 -4.32 -6.08 0.84
CA VAL A 30 -3.07 -6.53 0.21
C VAL A 30 -2.72 -5.50 -0.85
N ILE A 31 -1.50 -5.01 -0.87
CA ILE A 31 -1.05 -4.00 -1.83
C ILE A 31 0.34 -4.34 -2.36
N GLU A 32 0.54 -4.20 -3.66
CA GLU A 32 1.88 -4.29 -4.25
C GLU A 32 2.70 -3.04 -3.88
N TYR A 33 3.96 -3.26 -3.54
CA TYR A 33 4.97 -2.22 -3.46
C TYR A 33 6.10 -2.57 -4.42
N TYR A 34 6.15 -1.87 -5.54
CA TYR A 34 7.27 -1.94 -6.48
C TYR A 34 7.79 -0.53 -6.78
N PRO A 35 8.90 -0.10 -6.13
CA PRO A 35 9.43 1.26 -6.29
C PRO A 35 9.66 1.69 -7.73
N GLU A 36 10.10 0.76 -8.58
CA GLU A 36 10.38 1.04 -9.99
C GLU A 36 9.12 1.46 -10.74
N TYR A 37 8.03 0.70 -10.60
CA TYR A 37 6.76 1.01 -11.26
C TYR A 37 6.14 2.28 -10.68
N ILE A 38 6.26 2.48 -9.37
CA ILE A 38 5.82 3.72 -8.73
C ILE A 38 6.52 4.95 -9.33
N LEU A 39 7.84 4.89 -9.52
CA LEU A 39 8.61 5.97 -10.15
C LEU A 39 8.22 6.16 -11.62
N ASN A 40 8.08 5.07 -12.39
CA ASN A 40 7.68 5.11 -13.80
C ASN A 40 6.27 5.70 -13.99
N ALA A 41 5.38 5.53 -13.01
CA ALA A 41 4.04 6.13 -12.97
C ALA A 41 4.04 7.62 -12.54
N GLY A 42 5.20 8.24 -12.38
CA GLY A 42 5.36 9.62 -11.91
C GLY A 42 4.84 9.81 -10.48
N CYS A 43 5.05 8.83 -9.62
CA CYS A 43 4.70 8.85 -8.21
C CYS A 43 5.97 8.72 -7.34
N ASP A 44 5.80 8.87 -6.02
CA ASP A 44 6.91 8.80 -5.05
C ASP A 44 6.80 7.55 -4.16
N PRO A 45 7.77 6.62 -4.19
CA PRO A 45 7.80 5.45 -3.30
C PRO A 45 7.94 5.81 -1.81
N VAL A 46 8.50 6.98 -1.47
CA VAL A 46 8.56 7.47 -0.08
C VAL A 46 7.16 7.79 0.40
N GLU A 47 6.38 8.49 -0.42
CA GLU A 47 5.00 8.84 -0.11
C GLU A 47 4.10 7.61 0.06
N PHE A 48 4.30 6.56 -0.74
CA PHE A 48 3.68 5.25 -0.51
C PHE A 48 3.89 4.81 0.95
N ARG A 49 5.16 4.76 1.37
CA ARG A 49 5.57 4.27 2.70
C ARG A 49 5.03 5.16 3.80
N GLU A 50 5.02 6.48 3.63
CA GLU A 50 4.44 7.42 4.60
C GLU A 50 2.94 7.16 4.84
N ILE A 51 2.15 7.00 3.77
CA ILE A 51 0.72 6.76 3.89
C ILE A 51 0.45 5.40 4.51
N ILE A 52 1.14 4.36 4.03
CA ILE A 52 0.99 3.01 4.55
C ILE A 52 1.35 2.96 6.04
N ASN A 53 2.52 3.44 6.44
CA ASN A 53 2.98 3.43 7.83
C ASN A 53 2.08 4.28 8.75
N LYS A 54 1.45 5.33 8.22
CA LYS A 54 0.51 6.16 8.98
C LYS A 54 -0.78 5.43 9.35
N TYR A 55 -1.31 4.60 8.45
CA TYR A 55 -2.64 4.01 8.61
C TYR A 55 -2.64 2.50 8.89
N PHE A 56 -1.57 1.78 8.57
CA PHE A 56 -1.57 0.32 8.62
C PHE A 56 -0.34 -0.21 9.36
N ASP A 57 -0.55 -1.32 10.06
CA ASP A 57 0.50 -2.28 10.40
C ASP A 57 0.73 -3.14 9.16
N VAL A 58 2.00 -3.45 8.86
CA VAL A 58 2.41 -4.01 7.58
C VAL A 58 3.26 -5.24 7.80
N ASP A 59 2.85 -6.33 7.17
CA ASP A 59 3.64 -7.56 7.02
C ASP A 59 3.97 -7.76 5.55
N VAL A 60 5.20 -8.18 5.25
CA VAL A 60 5.55 -8.62 3.89
C VAL A 60 5.00 -10.03 3.70
N ILE A 61 4.30 -10.27 2.60
CA ILE A 61 3.85 -11.63 2.25
C ILE A 61 5.07 -12.38 1.70
N PRO A 62 5.51 -13.47 2.34
CA PRO A 62 6.66 -14.24 1.89
C PRO A 62 6.35 -14.97 0.57
N ASP A 63 7.39 -15.23 -0.21
CA ASP A 63 7.37 -16.09 -1.41
C ASP A 63 6.37 -15.68 -2.51
N ASP A 64 5.97 -14.41 -2.56
CA ASP A 64 5.02 -13.89 -3.55
C ASP A 64 5.73 -13.21 -4.74
N TYR A 65 6.74 -12.36 -4.47
CA TYR A 65 7.55 -11.68 -5.50
C TYR A 65 9.04 -11.64 -5.14
N GLU A 66 9.88 -11.55 -6.18
CA GLU A 66 11.35 -11.39 -6.11
C GLU A 66 11.77 -10.01 -6.67
N ASP A 67 13.07 -9.71 -6.68
CA ASP A 67 13.66 -8.54 -7.36
C ASP A 67 13.16 -7.14 -6.96
N GLY A 68 12.84 -6.95 -5.67
CA GLY A 68 12.48 -5.62 -5.15
C GLY A 68 11.02 -5.21 -5.43
N CYS A 69 10.17 -6.18 -5.78
CA CYS A 69 8.73 -6.08 -5.69
C CYS A 69 8.23 -6.87 -4.47
N TRP A 70 7.23 -6.36 -3.75
CA TRP A 70 6.66 -7.02 -2.59
C TRP A 70 5.15 -6.87 -2.54
N ASN A 71 4.43 -7.94 -2.25
CA ASN A 71 3.06 -7.83 -1.74
C ASN A 71 3.09 -7.59 -0.23
N LEU A 72 2.38 -6.55 0.20
CA LEU A 72 2.27 -6.16 1.60
C LEU A 72 0.87 -6.48 2.12
N PHE A 73 0.80 -7.22 3.23
CA PHE A 73 -0.42 -7.38 4.00
C PHE A 73 -0.55 -6.23 5.00
N CYS A 74 -1.57 -5.41 4.82
CA CYS A 74 -1.83 -4.21 5.59
C CYS A 74 -3.06 -4.40 6.49
N THR A 75 -2.87 -4.31 7.80
CA THR A 75 -3.95 -4.32 8.80
C THR A 75 -4.14 -2.92 9.35
N ARG A 76 -5.39 -2.42 9.35
CA ARG A 76 -5.67 -1.06 9.83
C ARG A 76 -5.25 -0.91 11.30
N LYS A 77 -4.41 0.08 11.60
CA LYS A 77 -4.07 0.46 12.98
C LYS A 77 -5.32 0.86 13.75
N CYS A 78 -5.50 0.30 14.95
CA CYS A 78 -6.47 0.76 15.92
C CYS A 78 -6.00 2.12 16.47
N VAL A 79 -6.51 3.21 15.89
CA VAL A 79 -6.42 4.58 16.44
C VAL A 79 -7.81 5.10 16.79
#